data_AF-H3G6W6-F1
#
_entry.id   AF-H3G6W6-F1
#
_cell.length_a   1.000
_cell.length_b   1.000
_cell.length_c   1.000
_cell.angle_alpha   90.00
_cell.angle_beta   90.00
_cell.angle_gamma   90.00
#
_symmetry.space_group_name_H-M   'P 1'
#
loop_
_entity.id
_entity.type
_entity.pdbx_description
1 polymer ?
#
loop_
_entity_poly.entity_id
_entity_poly.type
_entity_poly.pdbx_seq_one_letter_code
_entity_poly.pdbx_strand_id
1 'polypeptide(L)'
;ARCMLEHAGLPKTYWGEAVMTAAFLRNRCPTRAVSHDKSPHQVWTGKKPLLANLKVFGCHAYVHVPKAKRTKFDARSVRCRFLGYSEHEKAYR
;
A
#
# COMPACT_ATOMS: atom_id res chain seq x y z
N ALA A 1 0.15 -9.50 8.90
CA ALA A 1 1.55 -9.08 8.59
C ALA A 1 2.44 -10.26 8.23
N ARG A 2 2.66 -11.26 9.11
CA ARG A 2 3.54 -12.42 8.83
C ARG A 2 3.22 -13.13 7.50
N CYS A 3 1.97 -13.53 7.29
CA CYS A 3 1.57 -14.20 6.04
C CYS A 3 1.75 -13.31 4.80
N MET A 4 1.62 -11.98 4.93
CA MET A 4 1.84 -11.05 3.81
C MET A 4 3.33 -10.97 3.44
N LEU A 5 4.23 -10.99 4.42
CA LEU A 5 5.67 -11.03 4.19
C LEU A 5 6.11 -12.35 3.54
N GLU A 6 5.63 -13.48 4.08
CA GLU A 6 5.92 -14.80 3.55
C GLU A 6 5.41 -14.94 2.10
N HIS A 7 4.16 -14.51 1.83
CA HIS A 7 3.60 -14.48 0.48
C HIS A 7 4.37 -13.57 -0.48
N ALA A 8 4.84 -12.41 0.00
CA ALA A 8 5.61 -11.48 -0.82
C ALA A 8 7.06 -11.92 -1.07
N GLY A 9 7.56 -12.92 -0.32
CA GLY A 9 8.96 -13.32 -0.32
C GLY A 9 9.89 -12.19 0.14
N LEU A 10 9.44 -11.33 1.06
CA LEU A 10 10.20 -10.17 1.54
C LEU A 10 10.92 -10.47 2.86
N PRO A 11 12.12 -9.89 3.08
CA PRO A 11 12.83 -10.00 4.36
C PRO A 11 12.02 -9.48 5.55
N LYS A 12 12.30 -10.02 6.74
CA LYS A 12 11.65 -9.63 8.00
C LYS A 12 11.86 -8.15 8.36
N THR A 13 12.86 -7.49 7.79
CA THR A 13 13.10 -6.04 7.96
C THR A 13 11.91 -5.19 7.51
N TYR A 14 11.10 -5.68 6.56
CA TYR A 14 9.89 -5.00 6.08
C TYR A 14 8.64 -5.30 6.91
N TRP A 15 8.77 -5.91 8.10
CA TRP A 15 7.64 -6.14 9.01
C TRP A 15 6.81 -4.89 9.22
N GLY A 16 7.46 -3.76 9.56
CA GLY A 16 6.76 -2.51 9.86
C GLY A 16 5.79 -2.12 8.75
N GLU A 17 6.26 -2.13 7.50
CA GLU A 17 5.45 -1.83 6.31
C GLU A 17 4.31 -2.84 6.11
N ALA A 18 4.55 -4.13 6.37
CA ALA A 18 3.52 -5.15 6.30
C ALA A 18 2.43 -4.99 7.38
N VAL A 19 2.79 -4.54 8.59
CA VAL A 19 1.83 -4.21 9.66
C VAL A 19 1.01 -2.98 9.30
N MET A 20 1.67 -1.91 8.84
CA MET A 20 1.01 -0.68 8.44
C MET A 20 0.02 -0.93 7.31
N THR A 21 0.42 -1.70 6.30
CA THR A 21 -0.47 -2.10 5.20
C THR A 21 -1.64 -2.96 5.68
N ALA A 22 -1.40 -3.92 6.59
CA ALA A 22 -2.47 -4.73 7.16
C ALA A 22 -3.48 -3.89 7.95
N ALA A 23 -3.01 -2.94 8.77
CA ALA A 23 -3.87 -2.02 9.52
C ALA A 23 -4.66 -1.10 8.58
N PHE A 24 -4.01 -0.58 7.54
CA PHE A 24 -4.64 0.25 6.50
C PHE A 24 -5.80 -0.47 5.81
N LEU A 25 -5.61 -1.75 5.47
CA LEU A 25 -6.65 -2.60 4.88
C LEU A 25 -7.77 -2.89 5.88
N ARG A 26 -7.41 -3.29 7.11
CA ARG A 26 -8.38 -3.62 8.17
C ARG A 26 -9.31 -2.46 8.49
N ASN A 27 -8.81 -1.24 8.49
CA ASN A 27 -9.61 -0.03 8.74
C ASN A 27 -10.57 0.32 7.59
N ARG A 28 -10.37 -0.25 6.40
CA ARG A 28 -11.23 -0.05 5.21
C ARG A 28 -12.19 -1.21 4.97
N CYS A 29 -11.97 -2.35 5.61
CA CYS A 29 -12.93 -3.45 5.63
C CYS A 29 -14.11 -3.10 6.55
N PRO A 30 -15.35 -3.47 6.17
CA PRO A 30 -16.47 -3.50 7.10
C PRO A 30 -16.15 -4.40 8.29
N THR A 31 -16.63 -4.04 9.47
CA THR A 31 -16.45 -4.85 10.69
C THR A 31 -17.77 -4.96 11.43
N ARG A 32 -18.04 -6.12 12.06
CA ARG A 32 -19.29 -6.34 12.82
C ARG A 32 -19.47 -5.38 13.99
N ALA A 33 -18.38 -4.83 14.54
CA ALA A 33 -18.42 -3.85 15.61
C ALA A 33 -18.99 -2.49 15.15
N VAL A 34 -18.99 -2.25 13.83
CA VAL A 34 -19.51 -1.03 13.22
C VAL A 34 -20.87 -1.35 12.58
N SER A 35 -21.92 -0.65 13.00
CA SER A 35 -23.26 -0.81 12.45
C SER A 35 -23.35 -0.47 10.95
N HIS A 36 -24.33 -1.07 10.26
CA HIS A 36 -24.70 -0.75 8.87
C HIS A 36 -23.60 -0.98 7.81
N ASP A 37 -22.79 -2.04 7.95
CA ASP A 37 -21.74 -2.42 6.99
C ASP A 37 -20.72 -1.31 6.67
N LYS A 38 -20.56 -0.34 7.58
CA LYS A 38 -19.58 0.74 7.42
C LYS A 38 -18.20 0.25 7.84
N SER A 39 -17.17 0.74 7.16
CA SER A 39 -15.79 0.54 7.60
C SER A 39 -15.42 1.54 8.72
N PRO A 40 -14.49 1.18 9.63
CA PRO A 40 -13.97 2.12 10.63
C PRO A 40 -13.51 3.45 10.01
N HIS A 41 -12.85 3.41 8.86
CA HIS A 41 -12.44 4.60 8.13
C HIS A 41 -13.61 5.48 7.72
N GLN A 42 -14.73 4.88 7.28
CA GLN A 42 -15.92 5.63 6.89
C GLN A 42 -16.60 6.27 8.10
N VAL A 43 -16.61 5.61 9.25
CA VAL A 43 -17.13 6.20 10.50
C VAL A 43 -16.26 7.37 10.94
N TRP A 44 -14.94 7.20 10.90
CA TRP A 44 -14.00 8.22 11.36
C TRP A 44 -13.95 9.48 10.46
N THR A 45 -14.01 9.28 9.14
CA THR A 45 -13.82 10.38 8.17
C THR A 45 -15.11 10.87 7.53
N GLY A 46 -16.22 10.16 7.71
CA GLY A 46 -17.49 10.37 7.00
C GLY A 46 -17.45 10.00 5.51
N LYS A 47 -16.29 9.57 4.97
CA LYS A 47 -16.09 9.30 3.54
C LYS A 47 -15.95 7.80 3.29
N LYS A 48 -16.61 7.31 2.23
CA LYS A 48 -16.42 5.91 1.79
C LYS A 48 -14.97 5.71 1.33
N PRO A 49 -14.29 4.63 1.76
CA PRO A 49 -12.93 4.36 1.32
C PRO A 49 -12.89 4.07 -0.18
N LEU A 50 -11.98 4.71 -0.91
CA LEU A 50 -11.74 4.41 -2.32
C LEU A 50 -10.92 3.13 -2.44
N LEU A 51 -11.57 2.04 -2.87
CA LEU A 51 -10.93 0.71 -2.97
C LEU A 51 -10.17 0.49 -4.29
N ALA A 52 -10.40 1.33 -5.31
CA ALA A 52 -9.76 1.20 -6.63
C ALA A 52 -8.22 1.30 -6.59
N ASN A 53 -7.67 1.94 -5.55
CA ASN A 53 -6.23 2.14 -5.37
C ASN A 53 -5.58 1.03 -4.53
N LEU A 54 -6.32 -0.01 -4.14
CA LEU A 54 -5.74 -1.10 -3.37
C LEU A 54 -4.80 -1.95 -4.24
N LYS A 55 -3.69 -2.38 -3.63
CA LYS A 55 -2.64 -3.17 -4.27
C LYS A 55 -2.22 -4.30 -3.34
N VAL A 56 -1.82 -5.42 -3.92
CA VAL A 56 -1.34 -6.57 -3.17
C VAL A 56 0.05 -6.27 -2.63
N PHE A 57 0.24 -6.40 -1.31
CA PHE A 57 1.54 -6.23 -0.67
C PHE A 57 2.60 -7.13 -1.33
N GLY A 58 3.74 -6.55 -1.69
CA GLY A 58 4.81 -7.23 -2.41
C GLY A 58 4.57 -7.43 -3.91
N CYS A 59 3.53 -6.84 -4.51
CA CYS A 59 3.38 -6.90 -5.97
C CYS A 59 4.55 -6.19 -6.68
N HIS A 60 4.77 -6.53 -7.95
CA HIS A 60 5.71 -5.78 -8.77
C HIS A 60 5.21 -4.36 -8.98
N ALA A 61 6.09 -3.40 -8.76
CA ALA A 61 5.84 -1.98 -8.98
C ALA A 61 7.01 -1.38 -9.75
N TYR A 62 6.79 -0.20 -10.32
CA TYR A 62 7.79 0.53 -11.09
C TYR A 62 7.78 1.98 -10.64
N VAL A 63 8.94 2.45 -10.18
CA VAL A 63 9.13 3.87 -9.80
C VAL A 63 9.74 4.60 -10.98
N HIS A 64 9.16 5.75 -11.32
CA HIS A 64 9.66 6.60 -12.40
C HIS A 64 11.01 7.22 -12.04
N VAL A 65 11.96 7.17 -12.97
CA VAL A 65 13.26 7.85 -12.83
C VAL A 65 13.17 9.25 -13.45
N PRO A 66 13.37 10.33 -12.66
CA PRO A 66 13.34 11.70 -13.17
C PRO A 66 14.32 11.92 -14.33
N LYS A 67 13.96 12.78 -15.29
CA LYS A 67 14.82 13.11 -16.44
C LYS A 67 16.22 13.59 -16.03
N ALA A 68 16.33 14.33 -14.93
CA ALA A 68 17.62 14.80 -14.41
C ALA A 68 18.57 13.67 -13.96
N LYS A 69 18.05 12.46 -13.71
CA LYS A 69 18.81 11.29 -13.27
C LYS A 69 19.00 10.23 -14.37
N ARG A 70 18.69 10.56 -15.63
CA ARG A 70 18.76 9.62 -16.75
C ARG A 70 19.16 10.29 -18.06
N THR A 71 19.95 9.60 -18.87
CA THR A 71 20.29 10.00 -20.24
C THR A 71 19.25 9.46 -21.24
N LYS A 72 19.40 9.78 -22.53
CA LYS A 72 18.42 9.46 -23.58
C LYS A 72 18.12 7.96 -23.70
N PHE A 73 19.11 7.11 -23.44
CA PHE A 73 19.02 5.66 -23.59
C PHE A 73 18.79 4.90 -22.28
N ASP A 74 18.79 5.61 -21.14
CA ASP A 74 18.58 4.98 -19.84
C ASP A 74 17.10 4.61 -19.61
N ALA A 75 16.90 3.58 -18.78
CA ALA A 75 15.58 3.13 -18.39
C ALA A 75 14.77 4.25 -17.70
N ARG A 76 13.46 4.34 -18.04
CA ARG A 76 12.56 5.35 -17.49
C ARG A 76 12.00 4.99 -16.11
N SER A 77 12.21 3.77 -15.66
CA SER A 77 11.66 3.25 -14.42
C SER A 77 12.53 2.15 -13.82
N VAL A 78 12.52 2.03 -12.49
CA VAL A 78 13.17 0.95 -11.75
C VAL A 78 12.11 0.01 -11.21
N ARG A 79 12.30 -1.30 -11.40
CA ARG A 79 11.44 -2.34 -10.82
C ARG A 79 11.64 -2.36 -9.31
N CYS A 80 10.55 -2.39 -8.57
CA CYS A 80 10.50 -2.44 -7.12
C CYS A 80 9.37 -3.35 -6.64
N ARG A 81 9.21 -3.45 -5.33
CA ARG A 81 8.14 -4.16 -4.64
C ARG A 81 7.27 -3.16 -3.91
N PHE A 82 5.96 -3.31 -4.01
CA PHE A 82 5.01 -2.49 -3.24
C PHE A 82 5.09 -2.85 -1.75
N LEU A 83 5.42 -1.87 -0.90
CA LEU A 83 5.53 -2.01 0.55
C LEU A 83 4.34 -1.41 1.29
N GLY A 84 3.62 -0.45 0.71
CA GLY A 84 2.43 0.08 1.37
C GLY A 84 1.97 1.43 0.86
N TYR A 85 1.19 2.11 1.70
CA TYR A 85 0.59 3.41 1.37
C TYR A 85 1.35 4.52 2.09
N SER A 86 1.59 5.64 1.42
CA SER A 86 2.11 6.86 2.07
C SER A 86 1.03 7.50 2.95
N GLU A 87 1.41 8.01 4.11
CA GLU A 87 0.49 8.67 5.05
C GLU A 87 0.21 10.13 4.66
N HIS A 88 1.21 10.82 4.12
CA HIS A 88 1.16 12.26 3.86
C HIS A 88 0.91 12.61 2.39
N GLU A 89 1.17 11.67 1.48
CA GLU A 89 1.12 11.91 0.05
C GLU A 89 0.20 10.90 -0.64
N LYS A 90 -0.35 11.29 -1.79
CA LYS A 90 -1.04 10.35 -2.69
C LYS A 90 -0.01 9.50 -3.44
N ALA A 91 0.73 8.69 -2.70
CA ALA A 91 1.85 7.88 -3.18
C ALA A 91 1.85 6.49 -2.52
N TYR A 92 2.62 5.59 -3.12
CA TYR A 92 2.89 4.25 -2.60
C TYR A 92 4.33 4.19 -2.09
N ARG A 93 4.57 3.27 -1.16
CA ARG A 93 5.89 2.92 -0.64
C ARG A 93 6.34 1.60 -1.25
#